data_AF-A0A2S4WCX8-F1
#
_entry.id   AF-A0A2S4WCX8-F1
#
_cell.length_a   1.000
_cell.length_b   1.000
_cell.length_c   1.000
_cell.angle_alpha   90.00
_cell.angle_beta   90.00
_cell.angle_gamma   90.00
#
_symmetry.space_group_name_H-M   'P 1'
#
loop_
_entity.id
_entity.type
_entity.pdbx_description
1 polymer ?
#
loop_
_entity_poly.entity_id
_entity_poly.type
_entity_poly.pdbx_seq_one_letter_code
_entity_poly.pdbx_strand_id
1 'polypeptide(L)'
;MSAANVVRLNPFQKVRRYLQYQAHENPAIFYSVALGVAGPVLLATVPPIRRNYFGYVSPEQIPMSYPLPQRKRNPDLKGYDD
;
A
#
# COMPACT_ATOMS: atom_id res chain seq x y z
N MET A 1 -6.24 -53.23 -20.93
CA MET A 1 -6.37 -51.84 -21.42
C MET A 1 -6.90 -50.99 -20.27
N SER A 2 -5.98 -50.32 -19.56
CA SER A 2 -6.27 -49.64 -18.29
C SER A 2 -6.82 -48.24 -18.56
N ALA A 3 -8.06 -47.99 -18.13
CA ALA A 3 -8.69 -46.68 -18.19
C ALA A 3 -7.97 -45.74 -17.22
N ALA A 4 -7.17 -44.83 -17.77
CA ALA A 4 -6.56 -43.75 -17.00
C ALA A 4 -7.69 -42.90 -16.40
N ASN A 5 -7.87 -43.02 -15.09
CA ASN A 5 -8.86 -42.28 -14.32
C ASN A 5 -8.39 -40.82 -14.24
N VAL A 6 -8.86 -39.97 -15.18
CA VAL A 6 -8.51 -38.55 -15.22
C VAL A 6 -9.16 -37.87 -14.01
N VAL A 7 -8.41 -37.71 -12.93
CA VAL A 7 -8.84 -36.98 -11.73
C VAL A 7 -9.12 -35.53 -12.13
N ARG A 8 -10.40 -35.20 -12.31
CA ARG A 8 -10.85 -33.82 -12.55
C ARG A 8 -10.71 -33.01 -11.26
N LEU A 9 -9.57 -32.35 -11.11
CA LEU A 9 -9.35 -31.39 -10.03
C LEU A 9 -10.22 -30.14 -10.26
N ASN A 10 -10.86 -29.66 -9.20
CA ASN A 10 -11.54 -28.36 -9.17
C ASN A 10 -10.51 -27.25 -9.51
N PRO A 11 -10.86 -26.20 -10.30
CA PRO A 11 -9.95 -25.09 -10.59
C PRO A 11 -9.18 -24.55 -9.37
N PHE A 12 -9.82 -24.42 -8.21
CA PHE A 12 -9.13 -23.99 -6.98
C PHE A 12 -8.06 -24.97 -6.49
N GLN A 13 -8.30 -26.27 -6.62
CA GLN A 13 -7.33 -27.31 -6.25
C GLN A 13 -6.14 -27.33 -7.22
N LYS A 14 -6.39 -27.06 -8.51
CA LYS A 14 -5.31 -26.91 -9.52
C LYS A 14 -4.42 -25.72 -9.20
N VAL A 15 -5.01 -24.57 -8.90
CA VAL A 15 -4.25 -23.37 -8.51
C VAL A 15 -3.44 -23.62 -7.25
N ARG A 16 -4.04 -24.19 -6.19
CA ARG A 16 -3.31 -24.50 -4.95
C ARG A 16 -2.12 -25.42 -5.19
N ARG A 17 -2.30 -26.50 -5.95
CA ARG A 17 -1.23 -27.45 -6.27
C ARG A 17 -0.12 -26.81 -7.10
N TYR A 18 -0.48 -25.92 -8.03
CA TYR A 18 0.49 -25.16 -8.81
C TYR A 18 1.31 -24.20 -7.96
N LEU A 19 0.67 -23.43 -7.06
CA LEU A 19 1.38 -22.53 -6.15
C LEU A 19 2.32 -23.29 -5.21
N GLN A 20 1.87 -24.45 -4.69
CA GLN A 20 2.72 -25.33 -3.89
C GLN A 20 3.93 -25.83 -4.67
N TYR A 21 3.75 -26.27 -5.91
CA TYR A 21 4.85 -26.71 -6.76
C TYR A 21 5.86 -25.57 -7.00
N GLN A 22 5.40 -24.38 -7.36
CA GLN A 22 6.30 -23.23 -7.60
C GLN A 22 7.04 -22.77 -6.35
N ALA A 23 6.42 -22.87 -5.17
CA ALA A 23 7.06 -22.54 -3.90
C ALA A 23 8.24 -23.48 -3.56
N HIS A 24 8.20 -24.74 -4.02
CA HIS A 24 9.26 -25.72 -3.78
C HIS A 24 10.31 -25.76 -4.90
N GLU A 25 9.88 -25.72 -6.17
CA GLU A 25 10.79 -25.84 -7.32
C GLU A 25 11.55 -24.54 -7.59
N ASN A 26 10.85 -23.40 -7.52
CA ASN A 26 11.38 -22.08 -7.85
C ASN A 26 11.09 -21.06 -6.74
N PRO A 27 11.62 -21.25 -5.53
CA PRO A 27 11.25 -20.43 -4.37
C PRO A 27 11.54 -18.93 -4.60
N ALA A 28 12.67 -18.60 -5.23
CA ALA A 28 13.04 -17.20 -5.48
C ALA A 28 11.99 -16.45 -6.33
N ILE A 29 11.50 -17.08 -7.40
CA ILE A 29 10.50 -16.48 -8.29
C ILE A 29 9.14 -16.40 -7.58
N PHE A 30 8.75 -17.47 -6.88
CA PHE A 30 7.47 -17.50 -6.18
C PHE A 30 7.37 -16.41 -5.10
N TYR A 31 8.36 -16.33 -4.21
CA TYR A 31 8.33 -15.37 -3.10
C TYR A 31 8.58 -13.93 -3.55
N SER A 32 9.37 -13.70 -4.60
CA SER A 32 9.53 -12.34 -5.16
C SER A 32 8.22 -11.79 -5.70
N VAL A 33 7.45 -12.58 -6.45
CA VAL A 33 6.12 -12.19 -6.92
C VAL A 33 5.15 -12.03 -5.76
N ALA A 34 5.13 -12.96 -4.81
CA ALA A 34 4.24 -12.89 -3.64
C ALA A 34 4.47 -11.61 -2.81
N LEU A 35 5.73 -11.27 -2.52
CA LEU A 35 6.08 -10.04 -1.81
C LEU A 35 5.82 -8.79 -2.66
N GLY A 36 6.09 -8.86 -3.95
CA GLY A 36 5.80 -7.78 -4.90
C GLY A 36 4.32 -7.43 -4.96
N VAL A 37 3.43 -8.43 -4.87
CA VAL A 37 1.97 -8.23 -4.81
C VAL A 37 1.52 -7.84 -3.39
N ALA A 38 2.16 -8.37 -2.34
CA ALA A 38 1.81 -8.04 -0.97
C ALA A 38 1.94 -6.54 -0.67
N GLY A 39 2.96 -5.87 -1.21
CA GLY A 39 3.18 -4.42 -1.02
C GLY A 39 1.97 -3.55 -1.42
N PRO A 40 1.53 -3.58 -2.70
CA PRO A 40 0.35 -2.86 -3.16
C PRO A 40 -0.94 -3.21 -2.41
N VAL A 41 -1.12 -4.50 -2.06
CA VAL A 41 -2.29 -4.95 -1.29
C VAL A 41 -2.28 -4.32 0.10
N LEU A 42 -1.14 -4.31 0.79
CA LEU A 42 -1.00 -3.66 2.09
C LEU A 42 -1.18 -2.14 1.98
N LEU A 43 -0.66 -1.50 0.92
CA LEU A 43 -0.85 -0.07 0.70
C LEU A 43 -2.32 0.30 0.47
N ALA A 44 -3.09 -0.56 -0.20
CA ALA A 44 -4.52 -0.34 -0.39
C ALA A 44 -5.34 -0.59 0.88
N THR A 45 -4.96 -1.59 1.69
CA THR A 45 -5.78 -2.07 2.81
C THR A 45 -5.41 -1.47 4.16
N VAL A 46 -4.12 -1.29 4.45
CA VAL A 46 -3.65 -0.85 5.78
C VAL A 46 -4.01 0.61 6.09
N PRO A 47 -3.82 1.60 5.19
CA PRO A 47 -4.14 2.99 5.48
C PRO A 47 -5.62 3.27 5.85
N PRO A 48 -6.64 2.73 5.14
CA PRO A 48 -8.03 2.95 5.56
C PRO A 48 -8.32 2.27 6.91
N ILE A 49 -7.75 1.08 7.15
CA ILE A 49 -7.92 0.40 8.45
C ILE A 49 -7.31 1.24 9.58
N ARG A 50 -6.09 1.77 9.35
CA ARG A 50 -5.38 2.60 10.32
C ARG A 50 -6.13 3.88 10.68
N ARG A 51 -6.73 4.55 9.69
CA ARG A 51 -7.50 5.78 9.91
C ARG A 51 -8.86 5.51 10.56
N ASN A 52 -9.58 4.49 10.12
CA ASN A 52 -10.97 4.28 10.51
C ASN A 52 -11.13 3.52 11.84
N TYR A 53 -10.25 2.56 12.14
CA TYR A 53 -10.39 1.71 13.33
C TYR A 53 -9.39 2.05 14.44
N PHE A 54 -8.19 2.52 14.08
CA PHE A 54 -7.13 2.82 15.05
C PHE A 54 -6.99 4.32 15.38
N GLY A 55 -7.87 5.17 14.83
CA GLY A 55 -7.90 6.60 15.13
C GLY A 55 -6.66 7.38 14.68
N TYR A 56 -5.88 6.83 13.73
CA TYR A 56 -4.69 7.51 13.25
C TYR A 56 -5.06 8.75 12.43
N VAL A 57 -4.56 9.91 12.85
CA VAL A 57 -4.67 11.19 12.14
C VAL A 57 -3.34 11.49 11.45
N SER A 58 -3.40 11.86 10.16
CA SER A 58 -2.22 12.30 9.43
C SER A 58 -1.70 13.62 10.01
N PRO A 59 -0.38 13.77 10.22
CA PRO A 59 0.18 15.02 10.70
C PRO A 59 -0.07 16.15 9.68
N GLU A 60 -0.13 17.38 10.19
CA GLU A 60 -0.21 18.57 9.36
C GLU A 60 1.06 18.72 8.49
N GLN A 61 0.91 19.33 7.33
CA GLN A 61 2.01 19.54 6.40
C GLN A 61 2.98 20.57 6.96
N ILE A 62 4.28 20.25 6.91
CA ILE A 62 5.34 21.17 7.30
C ILE A 62 5.41 22.31 6.26
N PRO A 63 5.54 23.58 6.68
CA PRO A 63 5.67 24.68 5.75
C PRO A 63 6.96 24.56 4.94
N MET A 64 6.83 24.51 3.61
CA MET A 64 7.97 24.43 2.68
C MET A 64 8.57 25.80 2.36
N SER A 65 7.96 26.89 2.84
CA SER A 65 8.37 28.26 2.60
C SER A 65 7.97 29.16 3.77
N TYR A 66 8.50 30.40 3.80
CA TYR A 66 8.10 31.37 4.81
C TYR A 66 6.59 31.61 4.75
N PRO A 67 5.85 31.44 5.87
CA PRO A 67 4.40 31.53 5.88
C PRO A 67 3.96 33.00 5.72
N LEU A 68 3.84 33.42 4.47
CA LEU A 68 3.30 34.74 4.12
C LEU A 68 1.80 34.77 4.45
N PRO A 69 1.35 35.69 5.31
CA PRO A 69 -0.07 35.79 5.62
C PRO A 69 -0.84 36.28 4.39
N GLN A 70 -1.95 35.63 4.07
CA GLN A 70 -2.86 36.04 2.97
C GLN A 70 -3.72 37.24 3.39
N ARG A 71 -3.06 38.35 3.72
CA ARG A 71 -3.73 39.60 4.10
C ARG A 71 -3.10 40.78 3.37
N LYS A 72 -3.88 41.85 3.21
CA LYS A 72 -3.35 43.12 2.71
C LYS A 72 -2.32 43.68 3.71
N ARG A 73 -1.36 44.45 3.18
CA ARG A 73 -0.41 45.19 4.01
C ARG A 73 -1.20 46.12 4.94
N ASN A 74 -0.82 46.15 6.21
CA ASN A 74 -1.40 47.09 7.17
C ASN A 74 -0.59 48.39 7.10
N PRO A 75 -1.17 49.52 6.64
CA PRO A 75 -0.48 50.80 6.58
C PRO A 75 -0.36 51.49 7.94
N ASP A 76 -1.13 51.06 8.96
CA ASP A 76 -1.21 51.72 10.26
C ASP A 76 -0.12 51.26 11.25
N LEU A 77 0.81 50.41 10.81
CA LEU A 77 1.95 49.96 11.61
C LEU A 77 2.94 51.12 11.77
N LYS A 78 3.32 51.43 13.03
CA LYS A 78 4.26 52.51 13.38
C LYS A 78 5.45 51.96 14.16
N GLY A 79 6.60 52.63 14.07
CA GLY A 79 7.83 52.26 14.78
C GLY A 79 8.90 51.71 13.84
N TYR A 80 10.17 51.99 14.15
CA TYR A 80 11.32 51.88 13.24
C TYR A 80 11.29 52.88 12.06
N ASP A 81 10.49 53.94 12.19
CA ASP A 81 10.62 55.15 11.38
C ASP A 81 11.89 55.90 11.82
N ASP A 82 12.65 56.47 10.89
CA ASP A 82 13.91 57.20 11.17
C ASP A 82 13.74 58.33 12.22
#